data_AF-A0A2D9RK42-F1
#
_entry.id   AF-A0A2D9RK42-F1
#
_cell.length_a   1.000
_cell.length_b   1.000
_cell.length_c   1.000
_cell.angle_alpha   90.00
_cell.angle_beta   90.00
_cell.angle_gamma   90.00
#
_symmetry.space_group_name_H-M   'P 1'
#
loop_
_entity.id
_entity.type
_entity.pdbx_description
1 polymer ?
#
loop_
_entity_poly.entity_id
_entity_poly.type
_entity_poly.pdbx_seq_one_letter_code
_entity_poly.pdbx_strand_id
1 'polypeptide(L)'
;MTGSQPIFAGMAALLVLTGCTSAFVGQQDADLANLEIDYDLIHSDIPLFTTEEDELWPQSFVSDDSFGCTSIVRSGDWRFNLVDTYDPEWMRLENYGVMHCWLNYWSDYQRGELGVADPRPAFFIHAADVEIEGVAIELWAIQIGARPGSDYVLLSRSPTDDANSYVVLQKACPRSAIRKAGYLSVLRTDYCAINSKQELIELMKDMAELPPAGRLTFVGESEN
;
A
#
# COMPACT_ATOMS: atom_id res chain seq x y z
N MET A 1 1.90 -82.85 -19.41
CA MET A 1 2.96 -82.08 -18.74
C MET A 1 2.32 -80.77 -18.28
N THR A 2 1.39 -80.71 -17.30
CA THR A 2 1.40 -81.14 -15.89
C THR A 2 2.63 -80.67 -15.13
N GLY A 3 2.49 -79.56 -14.40
CA GLY A 3 3.42 -79.05 -13.40
C GLY A 3 2.75 -77.98 -12.54
N SER A 4 2.35 -78.37 -11.33
CA SER A 4 1.55 -77.62 -10.37
C SER A 4 2.42 -77.06 -9.23
N GLN A 5 2.13 -75.82 -8.77
CA GLN A 5 2.18 -75.20 -7.41
C GLN A 5 3.45 -75.36 -6.51
N PRO A 6 3.76 -74.50 -5.48
CA PRO A 6 2.87 -73.74 -4.55
C PRO A 6 3.25 -72.24 -4.35
N ILE A 7 2.30 -71.34 -4.03
CA ILE A 7 1.82 -70.91 -2.69
C ILE A 7 2.92 -70.73 -1.62
N PHE A 8 3.27 -69.47 -1.32
CA PHE A 8 3.66 -69.05 0.02
C PHE A 8 2.97 -67.74 0.38
N ALA A 9 2.27 -67.80 1.51
CA ALA A 9 1.63 -66.70 2.20
C ALA A 9 2.69 -65.84 2.90
N GLY A 10 2.54 -64.52 2.77
CA GLY A 10 3.27 -63.53 3.55
C GLY A 10 2.33 -62.41 3.98
N MET A 11 1.62 -62.64 5.08
CA MET A 11 1.07 -61.57 5.92
C MET A 11 2.24 -60.80 6.53
N ALA A 12 2.21 -59.45 6.48
CA ALA A 12 2.18 -58.62 7.69
C ALA A 12 2.43 -57.13 7.39
N ALA A 13 1.77 -56.32 8.21
CA ALA A 13 2.09 -54.95 8.59
C ALA A 13 1.80 -53.84 7.57
N LEU A 14 0.49 -53.57 7.48
CA LEU A 14 -0.09 -52.25 7.40
C LEU A 14 0.63 -51.27 8.37
N LEU A 15 1.28 -50.24 7.84
CA LEU A 15 1.65 -49.03 8.57
C LEU A 15 1.20 -47.83 7.72
N VAL A 16 -0.09 -47.52 7.83
CA VAL A 16 -0.66 -46.27 7.35
C VAL A 16 -0.14 -45.18 8.29
N LEU A 17 0.95 -44.54 7.90
CA LEU A 17 1.30 -43.23 8.42
C LEU A 17 0.40 -42.21 7.70
N THR A 18 -0.87 -42.15 8.11
CA THR A 18 -1.68 -40.93 7.95
C THR A 18 -1.05 -39.88 8.85
N GLY A 19 -0.01 -39.24 8.33
CA GLY A 19 0.45 -37.96 8.86
C GLY A 19 -0.67 -36.97 8.63
N CYS A 20 -1.42 -36.67 9.69
CA CYS A 20 -2.23 -35.48 9.78
C CYS A 20 -1.31 -34.26 9.63
N THR A 21 -1.07 -33.81 8.41
CA THR A 21 -0.77 -32.40 8.17
C THR A 21 -2.07 -31.65 8.37
N SER A 22 -2.34 -31.38 9.64
CA SER A 22 -3.41 -30.50 10.08
C SER A 22 -3.28 -29.17 9.34
N ALA A 23 -4.37 -28.81 8.68
CA ALA A 23 -4.60 -27.50 8.10
C ALA A 23 -4.22 -26.40 9.11
N PHE A 24 -3.19 -25.63 8.78
CA PHE A 24 -2.89 -24.32 9.36
C PHE A 24 -3.05 -23.24 8.28
N VAL A 25 -4.09 -23.36 7.47
CA VAL A 25 -4.50 -22.34 6.49
C VAL A 25 -5.97 -22.08 6.77
N GLY A 26 -6.30 -20.94 7.36
CA GLY A 26 -7.70 -20.55 7.59
C GLY A 26 -8.00 -19.81 8.89
N GLN A 27 -7.00 -19.53 9.74
CA GLN A 27 -7.23 -18.72 10.95
C GLN A 27 -6.70 -17.27 10.84
N GLN A 28 -6.08 -16.91 9.71
CA GLN A 28 -5.58 -15.56 9.46
C GLN A 28 -6.68 -14.65 8.90
N ASP A 29 -7.55 -15.18 8.03
CA ASP A 29 -8.59 -14.39 7.35
C ASP A 29 -9.74 -13.95 8.28
N ALA A 30 -10.10 -14.78 9.25
CA ALA A 30 -11.20 -14.49 10.18
C ALA A 30 -10.88 -13.37 11.19
N ASP A 31 -9.60 -13.09 11.43
CA ASP A 31 -9.15 -12.05 12.36
C ASP A 31 -9.11 -10.66 11.71
N LEU A 32 -9.07 -10.55 10.37
CA LEU A 32 -9.06 -9.26 9.66
C LEU A 32 -10.44 -8.60 9.59
N ALA A 33 -11.51 -9.40 9.51
CA ALA A 33 -12.88 -8.90 9.35
C ALA A 33 -13.50 -8.25 10.62
N ASN A 34 -12.86 -8.42 11.80
CA ASN A 34 -13.33 -7.90 13.09
C ASN A 34 -12.34 -6.92 13.75
N LEU A 35 -11.30 -6.47 13.04
CA LEU A 35 -10.46 -5.39 13.54
C LEU A 35 -11.26 -4.09 13.45
N GLU A 36 -11.43 -3.42 14.59
CA GLU A 36 -11.70 -1.98 14.61
C GLU A 36 -10.62 -1.35 13.73
N ILE A 37 -11.02 -0.84 12.55
CA ILE A 37 -10.11 -0.30 11.54
C ILE A 37 -9.61 1.04 12.06
N ASP A 38 -8.72 0.96 13.04
CA ASP A 38 -8.06 2.10 13.63
C ASP A 38 -6.88 2.44 12.72
N TYR A 39 -7.05 3.49 11.90
CA TYR A 39 -6.12 3.87 10.83
C TYR A 39 -4.67 3.91 11.31
N ASP A 40 -3.93 2.81 11.19
CA ASP A 40 -2.51 2.74 11.51
C ASP A 40 -1.73 3.49 10.41
N LEU A 41 -0.76 4.31 10.83
CA LEU A 41 0.22 4.89 9.92
C LEU A 41 1.12 3.75 9.43
N ILE A 42 1.13 3.47 8.12
CA ILE A 42 2.11 2.56 7.54
C ILE A 42 3.40 3.33 7.41
N HIS A 43 4.44 2.85 8.08
CA HIS A 43 5.70 3.56 8.25
C HIS A 43 6.89 2.66 7.94
N SER A 44 7.94 3.28 7.43
CA SER A 44 9.27 2.68 7.30
C SER A 44 10.34 3.67 7.73
N ASP A 45 11.36 3.19 8.45
CA ASP A 45 12.48 4.02 8.95
C ASP A 45 13.33 4.62 7.81
N ILE A 46 13.20 4.09 6.59
CA ILE A 46 13.82 4.62 5.37
C ILE A 46 12.83 4.55 4.21
N PRO A 47 13.02 5.34 3.13
CA PRO A 47 12.24 5.21 1.91
C PRO A 47 12.36 3.80 1.34
N LEU A 48 11.24 3.20 0.97
CA LEU A 48 11.19 1.86 0.38
C LEU A 48 11.41 1.89 -1.14
N PHE A 49 11.16 3.05 -1.77
CA PHE A 49 11.30 3.24 -3.20
C PHE A 49 12.31 4.36 -3.52
N THR A 50 13.05 4.18 -4.61
CA THR A 50 14.16 5.03 -5.04
C THR A 50 14.08 5.34 -6.53
N THR A 51 14.72 6.43 -6.98
CA THR A 51 14.61 6.92 -8.37
C THR A 51 15.27 6.02 -9.42
N GLU A 52 16.06 5.03 -9.04
CA GLU A 52 16.85 4.21 -9.99
C GLU A 52 16.09 2.99 -10.52
N GLU A 53 15.26 2.37 -9.68
CA GLU A 53 14.67 1.05 -9.95
C GLU A 53 13.13 1.07 -9.98
N ASP A 54 12.52 2.21 -9.64
CA ASP A 54 11.10 2.29 -9.36
C ASP A 54 10.41 3.37 -10.19
N GLU A 55 9.13 3.17 -10.45
CA GLU A 55 8.27 4.10 -11.18
C GLU A 55 7.78 5.23 -10.27
N LEU A 56 8.71 6.08 -9.83
CA LEU A 56 8.43 7.28 -9.03
C LEU A 56 7.97 8.42 -9.93
N TRP A 57 6.93 9.12 -9.49
CA TRP A 57 6.40 10.31 -10.10
C TRP A 57 6.47 11.49 -9.13
N PRO A 58 6.97 12.66 -9.59
CA PRO A 58 7.39 12.97 -10.95
C PRO A 58 8.72 12.32 -11.38
N GLN A 59 8.89 12.11 -12.69
CA GLN A 59 10.12 11.61 -13.31
C GLN A 59 10.94 12.74 -13.92
N SER A 60 12.26 12.66 -13.81
CA SER A 60 13.17 13.59 -14.50
C SER A 60 13.28 13.27 -15.98
N PHE A 61 13.39 14.29 -16.82
CA PHE A 61 13.77 14.14 -18.22
C PHE A 61 14.88 15.14 -18.59
N VAL A 62 15.70 14.76 -19.57
CA VAL A 62 16.72 15.61 -20.18
C VAL A 62 16.71 15.35 -21.69
N SER A 63 16.65 16.42 -22.49
CA SER A 63 16.82 16.44 -23.95
C SER A 63 17.97 17.37 -24.33
N ASP A 64 18.25 17.50 -25.63
CA ASP A 64 19.28 18.40 -26.16
C ASP A 64 19.02 19.89 -25.83
N ASP A 65 17.75 20.26 -25.66
CA ASP A 65 17.27 21.64 -25.54
C ASP A 65 16.45 21.91 -24.27
N SER A 66 16.15 20.90 -23.45
CA SER A 66 15.32 21.05 -22.27
C SER A 66 15.65 20.03 -21.18
N PHE A 67 15.32 20.36 -19.95
CA PHE A 67 15.36 19.43 -18.82
C PHE A 67 14.25 19.81 -17.85
N GLY A 68 13.80 18.86 -17.04
CA GLY A 68 12.81 19.14 -16.02
C GLY A 68 12.18 17.87 -15.48
N CYS A 69 10.95 18.02 -15.01
CA CYS A 69 10.18 16.94 -14.42
C CYS A 69 8.85 16.79 -15.15
N THR A 70 8.45 15.55 -15.40
CA THR A 70 7.13 15.21 -15.93
C THR A 70 6.39 14.35 -14.92
N SER A 71 5.07 14.52 -14.86
CA SER A 71 4.21 13.81 -13.91
C SER A 71 2.93 13.39 -14.59
N ILE A 72 2.57 12.12 -14.45
CA ILE A 72 1.22 11.63 -14.77
C ILE A 72 0.21 12.00 -13.68
N VAL A 73 0.69 12.30 -12.47
CA VAL A 73 -0.13 12.71 -11.33
C VAL A 73 -0.26 14.22 -11.34
N ARG A 74 -1.51 14.70 -11.27
CA ARG A 74 -1.80 16.13 -11.31
C ARG A 74 -1.35 16.84 -10.03
N SER A 75 -0.72 17.99 -10.21
CA SER A 75 -0.47 18.94 -9.13
C SER A 75 -1.74 19.74 -8.80
N GLY A 76 -1.93 20.06 -7.53
CA GLY A 76 -3.06 20.80 -7.00
C GLY A 76 -3.64 20.15 -5.74
N ASP A 77 -4.90 20.45 -5.47
CA ASP A 77 -5.62 19.96 -4.29
C ASP A 77 -6.35 18.65 -4.60
N TRP A 78 -6.20 17.73 -3.67
CA TRP A 78 -6.80 16.41 -3.64
C TRP A 78 -7.65 16.30 -2.38
N ARG A 79 -8.78 15.61 -2.49
CA ARG A 79 -9.69 15.35 -1.38
C ARG A 79 -9.66 13.88 -1.02
N PHE A 80 -9.39 13.59 0.23
CA PHE A 80 -9.32 12.27 0.81
C PHE A 80 -10.64 12.00 1.56
N ASN A 81 -11.50 11.15 0.98
CA ASN A 81 -12.78 10.80 1.57
C ASN A 81 -12.69 9.39 2.13
N LEU A 82 -12.50 9.27 3.44
CA LEU A 82 -12.51 7.98 4.15
C LEU A 82 -13.94 7.52 4.42
N VAL A 83 -14.16 6.22 4.31
CA VAL A 83 -15.38 5.57 4.77
C VAL A 83 -15.49 5.78 6.29
N ASP A 84 -16.72 5.98 6.77
CA ASP A 84 -17.04 6.20 8.19
C ASP A 84 -16.41 7.46 8.83
N THR A 85 -15.91 8.39 8.02
CA THR A 85 -15.52 9.74 8.45
C THR A 85 -16.48 10.79 7.92
N TYR A 86 -16.85 11.77 8.74
CA TYR A 86 -17.72 12.87 8.33
C TYR A 86 -16.98 13.97 7.58
N ASP A 87 -15.74 14.24 7.99
CA ASP A 87 -14.92 15.33 7.46
C ASP A 87 -13.81 14.76 6.57
N PRO A 88 -13.70 15.21 5.31
CA PRO A 88 -12.60 14.80 4.45
C PRO A 88 -11.29 15.44 4.91
N GLU A 89 -10.19 14.72 4.72
CA GLU A 89 -8.86 15.30 4.77
C GLU A 89 -8.52 15.89 3.39
N TRP A 90 -7.85 17.03 3.37
CA TRP A 90 -7.35 17.66 2.17
C TRP A 90 -5.86 17.41 2.06
N MET A 91 -5.40 17.21 0.82
CA MET A 91 -4.01 17.05 0.48
C MET A 91 -3.67 18.01 -0.66
N ARG A 92 -2.53 18.69 -0.60
CA ARG A 92 -1.97 19.42 -1.74
C ARG A 92 -0.72 18.72 -2.23
N LEU A 93 -0.62 18.56 -3.54
CA LEU A 93 0.57 18.05 -4.21
C LEU A 93 1.09 19.07 -5.20
N GLU A 94 2.31 19.54 -5.04
CA GLU A 94 2.92 20.46 -6.00
C GLU A 94 4.31 19.99 -6.38
N ASN A 95 4.67 20.08 -7.64
CA ASN A 95 6.00 19.70 -8.08
C ASN A 95 7.05 20.65 -7.46
N TYR A 96 8.10 20.09 -6.84
CA TYR A 96 9.20 20.83 -6.25
C TYR A 96 10.19 21.32 -7.33
N GLY A 97 9.69 22.20 -8.20
CA GLY A 97 10.50 22.99 -9.13
C GLY A 97 11.27 22.19 -10.19
N VAL A 98 12.23 22.88 -10.83
CA VAL A 98 12.92 22.41 -12.05
C VAL A 98 14.17 21.55 -11.75
N MET A 99 14.63 21.54 -10.49
CA MET A 99 15.94 20.97 -10.13
C MET A 99 15.85 19.60 -9.43
N HIS A 100 14.73 19.30 -8.78
CA HIS A 100 14.52 18.00 -8.13
C HIS A 100 13.10 17.50 -8.37
N CYS A 101 12.98 16.33 -8.99
CA CYS A 101 11.68 15.75 -9.27
C CYS A 101 11.12 15.04 -8.04
N TRP A 102 10.42 15.79 -7.19
CA TRP A 102 9.53 15.26 -6.16
C TRP A 102 8.30 16.15 -6.01
N LEU A 103 7.30 15.69 -5.25
CA LEU A 103 6.13 16.49 -4.89
C LEU A 103 6.32 17.07 -3.48
N ASN A 104 5.98 18.32 -3.26
CA ASN A 104 5.64 18.78 -1.93
C ASN A 104 4.23 18.29 -1.61
N TYR A 105 4.09 17.67 -0.44
CA TYR A 105 2.85 17.22 0.17
C TYR A 105 2.51 18.12 1.34
N TRP A 106 1.28 18.61 1.36
CA TRP A 106 0.65 19.22 2.52
C TRP A 106 -0.63 18.48 2.83
N SER A 107 -1.02 18.40 4.10
CA SER A 107 -2.36 17.97 4.47
C SER A 107 -2.95 18.80 5.61
N ASP A 108 -4.27 18.90 5.59
CA ASP A 108 -5.07 19.52 6.64
C ASP A 108 -6.53 19.04 6.53
N TYR A 109 -7.32 19.14 7.60
CA TYR A 109 -8.76 18.90 7.54
C TYR A 109 -9.54 20.04 6.87
N GLN A 110 -8.93 21.22 6.75
CA GLN A 110 -9.50 22.40 6.09
C GLN A 110 -8.69 22.74 4.85
N ARG A 111 -9.34 22.69 3.67
CA ARG A 111 -8.69 23.01 2.39
C ARG A 111 -7.94 24.36 2.40
N GLY A 112 -8.51 25.37 3.05
CA GLY A 112 -7.94 26.72 3.13
C GLY A 112 -6.64 26.80 3.93
N GLU A 113 -6.39 25.85 4.82
CA GLU A 113 -5.20 25.82 5.70
C GLU A 113 -4.01 25.10 5.04
N LEU A 114 -4.20 24.44 3.88
CA LEU A 114 -3.11 23.79 3.14
C LEU A 114 -1.95 24.73 2.80
N GLY A 115 -2.22 26.04 2.64
CA GLY A 115 -1.19 27.04 2.32
C GLY A 115 -0.26 27.39 3.48
N VAL A 116 -0.61 27.03 4.71
CA VAL A 116 0.20 27.30 5.92
C VAL A 116 0.71 26.02 6.60
N ALA A 117 0.27 24.85 6.15
CA ALA A 117 0.79 23.57 6.60
C ALA A 117 2.28 23.41 6.23
N ASP A 118 3.00 22.57 6.96
CA ASP A 118 4.40 22.26 6.68
C ASP A 118 4.51 21.27 5.51
N PRO A 119 5.23 21.61 4.42
CA PRO A 119 5.42 20.68 3.31
C PRO A 119 6.33 19.51 3.71
N ARG A 120 5.99 18.32 3.23
CA ARG A 120 6.87 17.13 3.24
C ARG A 120 7.18 16.72 1.80
N PRO A 121 8.40 16.24 1.49
CA PRO A 121 8.67 15.66 0.17
C PRO A 121 7.83 14.39 0.01
N ALA A 122 7.32 14.13 -1.18
CA ALA A 122 6.50 12.97 -1.49
C ALA A 122 6.68 12.49 -2.93
N PHE A 123 6.33 11.23 -3.15
CA PHE A 123 6.35 10.58 -4.46
C PHE A 123 5.09 9.76 -4.64
N PHE A 124 4.52 9.81 -5.85
CA PHE A 124 3.58 8.78 -6.29
C PHE A 124 4.34 7.64 -6.92
N ILE A 125 3.99 6.42 -6.58
CA ILE A 125 4.73 5.23 -6.99
C ILE A 125 3.73 4.25 -7.60
N HIS A 126 3.98 3.83 -8.83
CA HIS A 126 3.37 2.60 -9.33
C HIS A 126 4.12 1.43 -8.71
N ALA A 127 3.43 0.65 -7.88
CA ALA A 127 4.04 -0.39 -7.06
C ALA A 127 4.00 -1.75 -7.75
N ALA A 128 2.87 -2.09 -8.39
CA ALA A 128 2.68 -3.34 -9.13
C ALA A 128 1.39 -3.31 -9.95
N ASP A 129 1.35 -4.10 -11.03
CA ASP A 129 0.10 -4.51 -11.68
C ASP A 129 -0.32 -5.88 -11.13
N VAL A 130 -1.60 -6.03 -10.81
CA VAL A 130 -2.17 -7.26 -10.24
C VAL A 130 -3.52 -7.58 -10.87
N GLU A 131 -3.96 -8.83 -10.71
CA GLU A 131 -5.31 -9.27 -11.05
C GLU A 131 -5.98 -9.80 -9.78
N ILE A 132 -7.11 -9.19 -9.41
CA ILE A 132 -7.91 -9.59 -8.24
C ILE A 132 -9.29 -9.98 -8.75
N GLU A 133 -9.70 -11.21 -8.48
CA GLU A 133 -10.97 -11.78 -8.96
C GLU A 133 -11.21 -11.61 -10.48
N GLY A 134 -10.13 -11.69 -11.28
CA GLY A 134 -10.19 -11.53 -12.74
C GLY A 134 -10.25 -10.07 -13.23
N VAL A 135 -10.10 -9.10 -12.33
CA VAL A 135 -10.06 -7.67 -12.64
C VAL A 135 -8.63 -7.18 -12.55
N ALA A 136 -8.12 -6.60 -13.64
CA ALA A 136 -6.82 -5.95 -13.66
C ALA A 136 -6.86 -4.65 -12.83
N ILE A 137 -5.92 -4.51 -11.91
CA ILE A 137 -5.79 -3.39 -10.99
C ILE A 137 -4.33 -2.95 -10.94
N GLU A 138 -4.10 -1.65 -10.93
CA GLU A 138 -2.80 -1.08 -10.62
C GLU A 138 -2.74 -0.72 -9.14
N LEU A 139 -1.66 -1.13 -8.47
CA LEU A 139 -1.35 -0.79 -7.09
C LEU A 139 -0.43 0.43 -7.07
N TRP A 140 -0.83 1.45 -6.31
CA TRP A 140 -0.13 2.73 -6.21
C TRP A 140 0.15 3.07 -4.75
N ALA A 141 1.25 3.76 -4.48
CA ALA A 141 1.53 4.29 -3.15
C ALA A 141 1.92 5.77 -3.20
N ILE A 142 1.52 6.53 -2.17
CA ILE A 142 2.13 7.83 -1.88
C ILE A 142 3.16 7.62 -0.78
N GLN A 143 4.44 7.78 -1.09
CA GLN A 143 5.51 7.82 -0.10
C GLN A 143 5.69 9.25 0.38
N ILE A 144 5.50 9.51 1.68
CA ILE A 144 5.53 10.85 2.28
C ILE A 144 6.68 10.95 3.28
N GLY A 145 7.57 11.90 3.07
CA GLY A 145 8.81 12.06 3.82
C GLY A 145 9.95 11.20 3.27
N ALA A 146 11.13 11.38 3.85
CA ALA A 146 12.32 10.60 3.51
C ALA A 146 13.13 10.18 4.74
N ARG A 147 13.57 11.14 5.57
CA ARG A 147 14.25 10.87 6.85
C ARG A 147 13.64 11.73 7.97
N PRO A 148 13.40 11.16 9.17
CA PRO A 148 13.85 9.85 9.65
C PRO A 148 12.99 8.65 9.24
N GLY A 149 12.10 8.80 8.26
CA GLY A 149 11.35 7.71 7.65
C GLY A 149 10.34 8.23 6.63
N SER A 150 9.56 7.30 6.09
CA SER A 150 8.49 7.59 5.16
C SER A 150 7.19 6.94 5.61
N ASP A 151 6.09 7.67 5.41
CA ASP A 151 4.73 7.18 5.61
C ASP A 151 4.13 6.80 4.26
N TYR A 152 3.22 5.83 4.25
CA TYR A 152 2.62 5.32 3.02
C TYR A 152 1.10 5.42 3.02
N VAL A 153 0.57 6.02 1.96
CA VAL A 153 -0.85 5.90 1.59
C VAL A 153 -0.96 4.84 0.50
N LEU A 154 -1.73 3.79 0.76
CA LEU A 154 -1.95 2.71 -0.19
C LEU A 154 -3.16 3.02 -1.07
N LEU A 155 -2.96 2.89 -2.38
CA LEU A 155 -3.93 3.27 -3.40
C LEU A 155 -4.07 2.15 -4.43
N SER A 156 -5.21 2.15 -5.11
CA SER A 156 -5.37 1.38 -6.35
C SER A 156 -6.19 2.16 -7.38
N ARG A 157 -6.08 1.76 -8.64
CA ARG A 157 -6.95 2.23 -9.72
C ARG A 157 -7.11 1.16 -10.80
N SER A 158 -8.17 1.25 -11.59
CA SER A 158 -8.22 0.51 -12.85
C SER A 158 -7.21 1.11 -13.84
N PRO A 159 -6.54 0.29 -14.67
CA PRO A 159 -5.66 0.80 -15.74
C PRO A 159 -6.37 1.73 -16.73
N THR A 160 -7.70 1.58 -16.87
CA THR A 160 -8.52 2.37 -17.79
C THR A 160 -9.08 3.65 -17.18
N ASP A 161 -8.97 3.81 -15.86
CA ASP A 161 -9.49 4.98 -15.16
C ASP A 161 -8.56 6.17 -15.34
N ASP A 162 -9.12 7.37 -15.25
CA ASP A 162 -8.35 8.60 -15.28
C ASP A 162 -7.51 8.75 -14.00
N ALA A 163 -6.28 9.26 -14.15
CA ALA A 163 -5.35 9.50 -13.04
C ALA A 163 -5.76 10.69 -12.12
N ASN A 164 -7.07 10.96 -12.03
CA ASN A 164 -7.68 11.98 -11.16
C ASN A 164 -8.38 11.34 -9.95
N SER A 165 -8.51 10.02 -9.90
CA SER A 165 -9.13 9.33 -8.78
C SER A 165 -8.42 8.03 -8.48
N TYR A 166 -8.22 7.77 -7.20
CA TYR A 166 -7.71 6.49 -6.70
C TYR A 166 -8.66 5.95 -5.64
N VAL A 167 -8.77 4.64 -5.59
CA VAL A 167 -9.34 3.94 -4.45
C VAL A 167 -8.29 3.94 -3.35
N VAL A 168 -8.68 4.32 -2.13
CA VAL A 168 -7.81 4.20 -0.97
C VAL A 168 -7.96 2.80 -0.40
N LEU A 169 -6.86 2.08 -0.30
CA LEU A 169 -6.84 0.72 0.24
C LEU A 169 -6.91 0.76 1.78
N GLN A 170 -7.36 -0.35 2.36
CA GLN A 170 -7.32 -0.55 3.80
C GLN A 170 -5.89 -0.50 4.33
N LYS A 171 -5.76 -0.25 5.65
CA LYS A 171 -4.48 -0.22 6.36
C LYS A 171 -4.43 -1.27 7.47
N ALA A 172 -5.06 -2.42 7.25
CA ALA A 172 -5.08 -3.47 8.26
C ALA A 172 -3.67 -4.05 8.42
N CYS A 173 -2.99 -3.65 9.50
CA CYS A 173 -1.63 -4.05 9.75
C CYS A 173 -1.57 -5.50 10.29
N PRO A 174 -0.70 -6.37 9.74
CA PRO A 174 -0.41 -7.65 10.37
C PRO A 174 0.02 -7.46 11.82
N ARG A 175 -0.56 -8.21 12.77
CA ARG A 175 -0.26 -8.05 14.21
C ARG A 175 1.24 -8.11 14.53
N SER A 176 2.00 -8.89 13.76
CA SER A 176 3.46 -9.01 13.89
C SER A 176 4.25 -7.78 13.42
N ALA A 177 3.66 -6.95 12.55
CA ALA A 177 4.26 -5.73 12.00
C ALA A 177 3.94 -4.48 12.85
N ILE A 178 2.98 -4.56 13.77
CA ILE A 178 2.61 -3.42 14.63
C ILE A 178 3.72 -3.16 15.65
N ARG A 179 4.27 -1.95 15.62
CA ARG A 179 5.19 -1.44 16.66
C ARG A 179 4.38 -0.67 17.68
N LYS A 180 4.66 -0.87 18.97
CA LYS A 180 3.97 -0.19 20.08
C LYS A 180 4.99 0.31 21.08
N ALA A 181 4.91 1.59 21.46
CA ALA A 181 5.70 2.16 22.56
C ALA A 181 4.91 2.25 23.88
N GLY A 182 3.66 1.77 23.89
CA GLY A 182 2.71 1.96 24.98
C GLY A 182 1.97 3.31 24.86
N TYR A 183 1.04 3.58 25.78
CA TYR A 183 0.26 4.82 25.74
C TYR A 183 1.07 6.00 26.28
N LEU A 184 1.23 7.04 25.47
CA LEU A 184 1.71 8.35 25.90
C LEU A 184 0.52 9.32 26.01
N SER A 185 -0.26 9.17 27.07
CA SER A 185 -1.48 9.95 27.30
C SER A 185 -2.45 9.85 26.12
N VAL A 186 -2.77 10.97 25.44
CA VAL A 186 -3.65 11.04 24.26
C VAL A 186 -2.92 10.77 22.94
N LEU A 187 -1.60 10.61 22.97
CA LEU A 187 -0.81 10.37 21.77
C LEU A 187 -0.82 8.88 21.45
N ARG A 188 -1.33 8.56 20.25
CA ARG A 188 -1.14 7.26 19.63
C ARG A 188 0.32 7.12 19.22
N THR A 189 0.94 6.01 19.60
CA THR A 189 2.37 5.74 19.34
C THR A 189 2.57 4.47 18.54
N ASP A 190 1.50 3.72 18.29
CA ASP A 190 1.56 2.54 17.46
C ASP A 190 1.45 2.88 15.98
N TYR A 191 2.15 2.09 15.19
CA TYR A 191 2.19 2.21 13.74
C TYR A 191 2.50 0.86 13.12
N CYS A 192 2.17 0.72 11.84
CA CYS A 192 2.48 -0.47 11.07
C CYS A 192 3.88 -0.36 10.47
N ALA A 193 4.84 -1.15 10.96
CA ALA A 193 6.20 -1.13 10.43
C ALA A 193 6.33 -2.07 9.24
N ILE A 194 6.64 -1.51 8.08
CA ILE A 194 6.95 -2.24 6.85
C ILE A 194 8.41 -1.96 6.49
N ASN A 195 9.23 -3.01 6.38
CA ASN A 195 10.68 -2.87 6.32
C ASN A 195 11.24 -3.21 4.93
N SER A 196 10.39 -3.57 3.97
CA SER A 196 10.80 -3.80 2.59
C SER A 196 9.71 -3.45 1.58
N LYS A 197 10.13 -3.14 0.35
CA LYS A 197 9.24 -2.95 -0.81
C LYS A 197 8.33 -4.16 -1.04
N GLN A 198 8.87 -5.37 -0.93
CA GLN A 198 8.11 -6.60 -1.15
C GLN A 198 7.00 -6.78 -0.10
N GLU A 199 7.31 -6.54 1.18
CA GLU A 199 6.31 -6.58 2.26
C GLU A 199 5.20 -5.54 2.02
N LEU A 200 5.53 -4.35 1.53
CA LEU A 200 4.52 -3.33 1.21
C LEU A 200 3.62 -3.79 0.07
N ILE A 201 4.18 -4.33 -1.01
CA ILE A 201 3.42 -4.81 -2.16
C ILE A 201 2.50 -5.98 -1.78
N GLU A 202 2.97 -6.91 -0.94
CA GLU A 202 2.15 -8.00 -0.40
C GLU A 202 0.99 -7.45 0.44
N LEU A 203 1.27 -6.52 1.35
CA LEU A 203 0.22 -5.84 2.11
C LEU A 203 -0.79 -5.14 1.19
N MET A 204 -0.34 -4.45 0.15
CA MET A 204 -1.23 -3.77 -0.80
C MET A 204 -2.14 -4.75 -1.55
N LYS A 205 -1.65 -5.94 -1.90
CA LYS A 205 -2.46 -7.00 -2.52
C LYS A 205 -3.55 -7.46 -1.57
N ASP A 206 -3.18 -7.80 -0.34
CA ASP A 206 -4.14 -8.24 0.68
C ASP A 206 -5.22 -7.17 0.93
N MET A 207 -4.81 -5.90 0.99
CA MET A 207 -5.74 -4.79 1.24
C MET A 207 -6.63 -4.44 0.04
N ALA A 208 -6.22 -4.81 -1.18
CA ALA A 208 -7.00 -4.61 -2.39
C ALA A 208 -8.11 -5.67 -2.58
N GLU A 209 -8.05 -6.78 -1.84
CA GLU A 209 -9.15 -7.77 -1.74
C GLU A 209 -10.24 -7.35 -0.74
N LEU A 210 -9.96 -6.35 0.10
CA LEU A 210 -10.89 -5.83 1.10
C LEU A 210 -11.75 -4.69 0.56
N PRO A 211 -12.91 -4.40 1.18
CA PRO A 211 -13.67 -3.19 0.86
C PRO A 211 -12.79 -1.95 0.96
N PRO A 212 -12.93 -0.97 0.05
CA PRO A 212 -12.06 0.20 0.03
C PRO A 212 -12.20 1.04 1.30
N ALA A 213 -11.09 1.59 1.79
CA ALA A 213 -11.09 2.52 2.92
C ALA A 213 -11.62 3.90 2.55
N GLY A 214 -11.64 4.24 1.25
CA GLY A 214 -12.08 5.54 0.81
C GLY A 214 -11.75 5.83 -0.65
N ARG A 215 -11.80 7.11 -1.01
CA ARG A 215 -11.39 7.61 -2.33
C ARG A 215 -10.54 8.85 -2.20
N LEU A 216 -9.47 8.87 -2.97
CA LEU A 216 -8.64 10.05 -3.20
C LEU A 216 -9.04 10.64 -4.55
N THR A 217 -9.40 11.93 -4.58
CA THR A 217 -9.93 12.55 -5.81
C THR A 217 -9.36 13.93 -6.01
N PHE A 218 -8.84 14.20 -7.20
CA PHE A 218 -8.35 15.51 -7.61
C PHE A 218 -9.52 16.50 -7.69
N VAL A 219 -9.36 17.67 -7.06
CA VAL A 219 -10.41 18.71 -7.01
C VAL A 219 -10.09 19.88 -7.92
N GLY A 220 -8.82 20.22 -8.09
CA GLY A 220 -8.41 21.33 -8.93
C GLY A 220 -7.00 21.81 -8.61
N GLU A 221 -6.54 22.78 -9.38
CA GLU A 221 -5.30 23.49 -9.09
C GLU A 221 -5.41 24.24 -7.75
N SER A 222 -4.28 24.48 -7.08
CA SER A 222 -4.24 25.27 -5.86
C SER A 222 -4.68 26.70 -6.16
N GLU A 223 -5.67 27.20 -5.41
CA GLU A 223 -6.00 28.63 -5.43
C GLU A 223 -4.90 29.36 -4.65
N ASN A 224 -4.10 30.16 -5.36
CA ASN A 224 -3.10 31.06 -4.78
C ASN A 224 -3.74 32.36 -4.30
#